data_AF-A0A9P1MJJ3-F1
#
_entry.id   AF-A0A9P1MJJ3-F1
#
_cell.length_a   1.000
_cell.length_b   1.000
_cell.length_c   1.000
_cell.angle_alpha   90.00
_cell.angle_beta   90.00
_cell.angle_gamma   90.00
#
_symmetry.space_group_name_H-M   'P 1'
#
loop_
_entity.id
_entity.type
_entity.pdbx_description
1 polymer ?
#
loop_
_entity_poly.entity_id
_entity_poly.type
_entity_poly.pdbx_seq_one_letter_code
_entity_poly.pdbx_strand_id
1 'polypeptide(L)'
;MLCDPTIVNICPYEFKCVEAANGHLLPADSRSLCCKTSTLYSFASVFSEAKLSPRIVPNPPMAAIEYVTLNVHTSALMHSPEIRIGDHFVLSPYRLLEPAFLKNIKLFHEQASGSYLHVLMFDPLSPTETMQFYYDRPSSAGKIIDLEEPISDGGFLSKRIFNANPLTNIENPSRPGPPKEYRKLWIVLVFKTVNPITRLYVSVTVDLHSKYKTVTDFLRSDTGRKLGAPVAGTYFYLTAD
;
A
#
# COMPACT_ATOMS: atom_id res chain seq x y z
N MET A 1 0.61 7.18 -23.56
CA MET A 1 1.83 7.63 -24.24
C MET A 1 2.64 6.40 -24.63
N LEU A 2 2.29 5.76 -25.74
CA LEU A 2 3.11 4.71 -26.33
C LEU A 2 4.27 5.33 -27.11
N CYS A 3 5.36 4.60 -27.27
CA CYS A 3 6.49 5.03 -28.07
C CYS A 3 7.15 3.87 -28.80
N ASP A 4 7.80 4.18 -29.90
CA ASP A 4 8.70 3.27 -30.61
C ASP A 4 10.14 3.59 -30.17
N PRO A 5 10.88 2.63 -29.58
CA PRO A 5 12.25 2.85 -29.12
C PRO A 5 13.24 3.13 -30.26
N THR A 6 12.89 2.83 -31.51
CA THR A 6 13.72 3.12 -32.69
C THR A 6 13.66 4.60 -33.11
N ILE A 7 12.62 5.33 -32.68
CA ILE A 7 12.41 6.73 -33.04
C ILE A 7 13.02 7.64 -31.97
N VAL A 8 14.07 8.37 -32.34
CA VAL A 8 14.75 9.33 -31.46
C VAL A 8 13.82 10.51 -31.16
N ASN A 9 13.79 10.97 -29.90
CA ASN A 9 12.99 12.11 -29.44
C ASN A 9 11.47 11.99 -29.65
N ILE A 10 10.93 10.76 -29.74
CA ILE A 10 9.48 10.54 -29.82
C ILE A 10 8.74 10.97 -28.53
N CYS A 11 9.44 10.94 -27.39
CA CYS A 11 8.87 11.30 -26.10
C CYS A 11 8.99 12.81 -25.81
N PRO A 12 8.02 13.40 -25.08
CA PRO A 12 8.10 14.80 -24.65
C PRO A 12 9.36 15.11 -23.83
N TYR A 13 9.66 16.40 -23.69
CA TYR A 13 10.76 16.88 -22.84
C TYR A 13 10.64 16.29 -21.41
N GLU A 14 11.75 15.79 -20.86
CA GLU A 14 11.86 15.00 -19.61
C GLU A 14 11.33 13.57 -19.64
N PHE A 15 10.91 13.02 -20.79
CA PHE A 15 10.47 11.63 -20.91
C PHE A 15 11.45 10.79 -21.73
N LYS A 16 11.56 9.50 -21.38
CA LYS A 16 12.33 8.50 -22.12
C LYS A 16 11.43 7.36 -22.54
N CYS A 17 11.64 6.85 -23.76
CA CYS A 17 10.96 5.66 -24.23
C CYS A 17 11.57 4.43 -23.55
N VAL A 18 10.76 3.71 -22.77
CA VAL A 18 11.20 2.52 -22.04
C VAL A 18 10.19 1.40 -22.28
N GLU A 19 10.68 0.17 -22.45
CA GLU A 19 9.80 -0.99 -22.54
C GLU A 19 9.05 -1.18 -21.22
N ALA A 20 7.73 -1.37 -21.30
CA ALA A 20 6.92 -1.70 -20.13
C ALA A 20 7.39 -3.03 -19.55
N ALA A 21 7.24 -3.23 -18.24
CA ALA A 21 7.66 -4.48 -17.58
C ALA A 21 6.97 -5.73 -18.18
N ASN A 22 5.73 -5.57 -18.65
CA ASN A 22 4.95 -6.58 -19.38
C ASN A 22 4.96 -6.37 -20.91
N GLY A 23 5.84 -5.52 -21.44
CA GLY A 23 5.93 -5.19 -22.86
C GLY A 23 6.17 -6.43 -23.73
N HIS A 24 6.89 -7.42 -23.21
CA HIS A 24 7.08 -8.71 -23.86
C HIS A 24 5.78 -9.49 -24.16
N LEU A 25 4.71 -9.23 -23.40
CA LEU A 25 3.38 -9.84 -23.61
C LEU A 25 2.52 -9.04 -24.61
N LEU A 26 2.98 -7.85 -25.01
CA LEU A 26 2.25 -6.93 -25.87
C LEU A 26 2.77 -6.98 -27.32
N PRO A 27 1.92 -6.65 -28.31
CA PRO A 27 2.33 -6.36 -29.68
C PRO A 27 3.47 -5.33 -29.75
N ALA A 28 4.35 -5.43 -30.76
CA ALA A 28 5.59 -4.64 -30.88
C ALA A 28 5.37 -3.11 -30.77
N ASP A 29 4.26 -2.64 -31.31
CA ASP A 29 3.78 -1.25 -31.34
C ASP A 29 3.21 -0.74 -30.01
N SER A 30 3.01 -1.64 -29.03
CA SER A 30 2.46 -1.31 -27.71
C SER A 30 3.36 -1.71 -26.54
N ARG A 31 4.61 -2.12 -26.82
CA ARG A 31 5.56 -2.59 -25.79
C ARG A 31 6.16 -1.48 -24.96
N SER A 32 6.35 -0.30 -25.56
CA SER A 32 7.13 0.77 -24.95
C SER A 32 6.30 2.01 -24.67
N LEU A 33 6.64 2.68 -23.57
CA LEU A 33 5.93 3.83 -23.05
C LEU A 33 6.91 4.99 -22.82
N CYS A 34 6.43 6.21 -23.05
CA CYS A 34 7.16 7.38 -22.59
C CYS A 34 7.00 7.52 -21.08
N CYS A 35 8.07 7.22 -20.35
CA CYS A 35 8.15 7.30 -18.90
C CYS A 35 8.96 8.54 -18.51
N LYS A 36 8.51 9.24 -17.46
CA LYS A 36 9.20 10.44 -17.00
C LYS A 36 10.56 10.06 -16.42
N THR A 37 11.58 10.82 -16.78
CA THR A 37 12.98 10.50 -16.45
C THR A 37 13.22 10.50 -14.94
N SER A 38 12.57 11.40 -14.21
CA SER A 38 12.60 11.47 -12.73
C SER A 38 12.15 10.17 -12.06
N THR A 39 11.05 9.58 -12.54
CA THR A 39 10.47 8.37 -11.94
C THR A 39 11.17 7.09 -12.37
N LEU A 40 11.89 7.11 -13.50
CA LEU A 40 12.74 6.01 -13.94
C LEU A 40 13.99 5.84 -13.06
N TYR A 41 14.58 6.94 -12.58
CA TYR A 41 15.83 6.90 -11.81
C TYR A 41 15.63 6.68 -10.32
N SER A 42 14.46 7.05 -9.78
CA SER A 42 14.17 6.88 -8.36
C SER A 42 12.68 6.63 -8.14
N PHE A 43 12.37 5.48 -7.52
CA PHE A 43 10.99 5.19 -7.15
C PHE A 43 10.43 6.21 -6.15
N ALA A 44 11.28 6.82 -5.32
CA ALA A 44 10.87 7.86 -4.40
C ALA A 44 10.19 9.06 -5.11
N SER A 45 10.63 9.38 -6.34
CA SER A 45 10.04 10.43 -7.16
C SER A 45 8.59 10.14 -7.57
N VAL A 46 8.19 8.86 -7.64
CA VAL A 46 6.80 8.46 -7.91
C VAL A 46 5.86 8.99 -6.81
N PHE A 47 6.27 8.87 -5.54
CA PHE A 47 5.48 9.37 -4.41
C PHE A 47 5.46 10.91 -4.35
N SER A 48 6.53 11.58 -4.77
CA SER A 48 6.56 13.04 -4.90
C SER A 48 5.63 13.53 -6.00
N GLU A 49 5.63 12.88 -7.17
CA GLU A 49 4.77 13.25 -8.30
C GLU A 49 3.29 12.98 -8.01
N ALA A 50 2.98 11.89 -7.30
CA ALA A 50 1.65 11.60 -6.79
C ALA A 50 1.23 12.52 -5.62
N LYS A 51 2.09 13.47 -5.20
CA LYS A 51 1.87 14.40 -4.07
C LYS A 51 1.61 13.69 -2.73
N LEU A 52 2.12 12.47 -2.57
CA LEU A 52 2.04 11.68 -1.35
C LEU A 52 3.19 12.05 -0.38
N SER A 53 4.38 12.29 -0.91
CA SER A 53 5.54 12.72 -0.12
C SER A 53 5.88 14.20 -0.36
N PRO A 54 6.36 14.94 0.65
CA PRO A 54 6.62 14.50 2.04
C PRO A 54 5.40 14.68 2.98
N ARG A 55 4.26 15.17 2.48
CA ARG A 55 3.16 15.62 3.34
C ARG A 55 2.45 14.47 4.06
N ILE A 56 2.09 13.41 3.32
CA ILE A 56 1.34 12.25 3.84
C ILE A 56 2.33 11.18 4.30
N VAL A 57 3.30 10.87 3.43
CA VAL A 57 4.38 9.93 3.70
C VAL A 57 5.68 10.74 3.86
N PRO A 58 6.17 10.96 5.09
CA PRO A 58 7.33 11.83 5.34
C PRO A 58 8.58 11.43 4.58
N ASN A 59 8.89 10.13 4.59
CA ASN A 59 10.01 9.54 3.87
C ASN A 59 9.46 8.66 2.74
N PRO A 60 9.72 9.00 1.46
CA PRO A 60 9.21 8.20 0.34
C PRO A 60 9.85 6.79 0.34
N PRO A 61 9.13 5.79 -0.17
CA PRO A 61 9.65 4.42 -0.26
C PRO A 61 10.82 4.31 -1.24
N MET A 62 11.77 3.44 -0.90
CA MET A 62 12.96 3.20 -1.72
C MET A 62 12.67 2.36 -2.97
N ALA A 63 11.68 1.45 -2.90
CA ALA A 63 11.32 0.55 -3.99
C ALA A 63 9.80 0.38 -4.13
N ALA A 64 9.38 -0.18 -5.27
CA ALA A 64 8.00 -0.52 -5.51
C ALA A 64 7.60 -1.82 -4.79
N ILE A 65 6.33 -1.89 -4.40
CA ILE A 65 5.62 -3.15 -4.24
C ILE A 65 5.13 -3.56 -5.64
N GLU A 66 5.41 -4.80 -6.05
CA GLU A 66 5.02 -5.33 -7.36
C GLU A 66 3.50 -5.41 -7.48
N TYR A 67 2.86 -6.03 -6.49
CA TYR A 67 1.41 -5.99 -6.31
C TYR A 67 1.02 -6.33 -4.87
N VAL A 68 -0.22 -6.00 -4.52
CA VAL A 68 -0.88 -6.48 -3.31
C VAL A 68 -2.13 -7.28 -3.68
N THR A 69 -2.57 -8.17 -2.80
CA THR A 69 -3.86 -8.85 -2.94
C THR A 69 -4.71 -8.60 -1.71
N LEU A 70 -6.00 -8.41 -1.91
CA LEU A 70 -6.99 -8.34 -0.83
C LEU A 70 -7.66 -9.72 -0.64
N ASN A 71 -8.23 -9.98 0.53
CA ASN A 71 -9.02 -11.19 0.85
C ASN A 71 -10.41 -11.19 0.16
N VAL A 72 -10.44 -10.94 -1.14
CA VAL A 72 -11.70 -10.92 -1.90
C VAL A 72 -12.00 -12.28 -2.51
N HIS A 73 -13.26 -12.71 -2.44
CA HIS A 73 -13.73 -13.95 -3.06
C HIS A 73 -14.20 -13.68 -4.48
N THR A 74 -13.47 -14.22 -5.45
CA THR A 74 -13.89 -14.25 -6.86
C THR A 74 -14.76 -15.48 -7.11
N SER A 75 -15.73 -15.37 -8.03
CA SER A 75 -16.54 -16.51 -8.50
C SER A 75 -15.68 -17.63 -9.11
N ALA A 76 -14.48 -17.29 -9.59
CA ALA A 76 -13.42 -18.24 -9.87
C ALA A 76 -12.56 -18.41 -8.61
N LEU A 77 -12.85 -19.46 -7.82
CA LEU A 77 -12.23 -19.87 -6.55
C LEU A 77 -10.67 -19.89 -6.46
N MET A 78 -9.94 -19.47 -7.49
CA MET A 78 -8.51 -19.72 -7.63
C MET A 78 -7.62 -18.46 -7.73
N HIS A 79 -8.16 -17.24 -7.91
CA HIS A 79 -7.29 -16.05 -8.10
C HIS A 79 -7.80 -14.83 -7.33
N SER A 80 -7.04 -14.42 -6.32
CA SER A 80 -7.15 -13.09 -5.71
C SER A 80 -6.54 -12.07 -6.68
N PRO A 81 -7.23 -10.98 -7.03
CA PRO A 81 -6.74 -10.00 -8.00
C PRO A 81 -5.49 -9.29 -7.47
N GLU A 82 -4.51 -9.15 -8.36
CA GLU A 82 -3.30 -8.36 -8.12
C GLU A 82 -3.62 -6.87 -8.33
N ILE A 83 -3.41 -6.06 -7.28
CA ILE A 83 -3.59 -4.61 -7.32
C ILE A 83 -2.20 -3.97 -7.36
N ARG A 84 -1.92 -3.23 -8.43
CA ARG A 84 -0.64 -2.58 -8.70
C ARG A 84 -0.73 -1.08 -8.43
N ILE A 85 0.42 -0.41 -8.52
CA ILE A 85 0.52 1.02 -8.25
C ILE A 85 -0.35 1.84 -9.21
N GLY A 86 -1.17 2.73 -8.65
CA GLY A 86 -2.07 3.59 -9.40
C GLY A 86 -3.35 2.92 -9.89
N ASP A 87 -3.51 1.60 -9.72
CA ASP A 87 -4.70 0.88 -10.15
C ASP A 87 -5.96 1.42 -9.47
N HIS A 88 -7.08 1.30 -10.18
CA HIS A 88 -8.40 1.54 -9.62
C HIS A 88 -9.14 0.21 -9.53
N PHE A 89 -9.37 -0.24 -8.30
CA PHE A 89 -10.00 -1.52 -8.03
C PHE A 89 -11.40 -1.32 -7.45
N VAL A 90 -12.39 -1.91 -8.12
CA VAL A 90 -13.80 -1.83 -7.76
C VAL A 90 -14.20 -3.09 -7.00
N LEU A 91 -14.74 -2.93 -5.79
CA LEU A 91 -15.04 -4.04 -4.89
C LEU A 91 -16.39 -4.70 -5.17
N SER A 92 -17.33 -4.00 -5.80
CA SER A 92 -18.69 -4.50 -6.05
C SER A 92 -18.79 -5.83 -6.83
N PRO A 93 -17.93 -6.13 -7.84
CA PRO A 93 -17.97 -7.42 -8.52
C PRO A 93 -17.58 -8.60 -7.63
N TYR A 94 -16.88 -8.34 -6.52
CA TYR A 94 -16.27 -9.36 -5.67
C TYR A 94 -17.12 -9.75 -4.46
N ARG A 95 -18.39 -9.26 -4.39
CA ARG A 95 -19.37 -9.56 -3.34
C ARG A 95 -18.70 -9.75 -1.97
N LEU A 96 -18.21 -8.65 -1.40
CA LEU A 96 -17.57 -8.66 -0.08
C LEU A 96 -18.59 -9.12 0.98
N LEU A 97 -18.64 -10.43 1.22
CA LEU A 97 -19.41 -11.03 2.33
C LEU A 97 -18.70 -10.77 3.67
N GLU A 98 -17.39 -10.53 3.63
CA GLU A 98 -16.52 -10.30 4.77
C GLU A 98 -15.75 -8.98 4.63
N PRO A 99 -15.24 -8.41 5.74
CA PRO A 99 -14.44 -7.19 5.68
C PRO A 99 -13.16 -7.37 4.84
N ALA A 100 -12.86 -6.42 3.95
CA ALA A 100 -11.69 -6.50 3.09
C ALA A 100 -10.40 -6.06 3.81
N PHE A 101 -9.37 -6.89 3.82
CA PHE A 101 -8.05 -6.64 4.37
C PHE A 101 -6.95 -7.11 3.42
N LEU A 102 -5.75 -6.60 3.68
CA LEU A 102 -4.55 -6.94 2.93
C LEU A 102 -4.16 -8.40 3.19
N LYS A 103 -4.19 -9.23 2.15
CA LYS A 103 -3.91 -10.67 2.23
C LYS A 103 -2.44 -10.98 2.02
N ASN A 104 -1.87 -10.49 0.92
CA ASN A 104 -0.47 -10.73 0.55
C ASN A 104 0.13 -9.48 -0.09
N ILE A 105 1.45 -9.38 0.01
CA ILE A 105 2.26 -8.39 -0.69
C ILE A 105 3.38 -9.09 -1.43
N LYS A 106 3.57 -8.75 -2.70
CA LYS A 106 4.78 -9.13 -3.44
C LYS A 106 5.67 -7.92 -3.65
N LEU A 107 6.90 -7.99 -3.14
CA LEU A 107 7.91 -6.95 -3.27
C LEU A 107 8.65 -7.08 -4.60
N PHE A 108 9.12 -5.96 -5.15
CA PHE A 108 9.95 -6.00 -6.36
C PHE A 108 11.33 -6.65 -6.11
N HIS A 109 11.89 -6.42 -4.92
CA HIS A 109 13.17 -6.96 -4.48
C HIS A 109 13.02 -7.86 -3.24
N GLU A 110 13.80 -8.93 -3.20
CA GLU A 110 13.88 -9.82 -2.04
C GLU A 110 14.40 -9.08 -0.82
N GLN A 111 13.94 -9.49 0.36
CA GLN A 111 14.39 -8.93 1.63
C GLN A 111 15.43 -9.85 2.26
N ALA A 112 16.52 -9.25 2.76
CA ALA A 112 17.52 -10.01 3.51
C ALA A 112 16.89 -10.71 4.72
N SER A 113 17.20 -11.99 4.90
CA SER A 113 16.75 -12.81 6.03
C SER A 113 17.26 -12.27 7.38
N GLY A 114 16.55 -12.59 8.46
CA GLY A 114 16.96 -12.20 9.82
C GLY A 114 16.56 -10.77 10.22
N SER A 115 15.64 -10.16 9.50
CA SER A 115 15.04 -8.87 9.82
C SER A 115 13.54 -9.00 10.11
N TYR A 116 12.89 -7.90 10.47
CA TYR A 116 11.45 -7.84 10.69
C TYR A 116 10.82 -6.83 9.74
N LEU A 117 9.74 -7.24 9.10
CA LEU A 117 8.94 -6.45 8.18
C LEU A 117 7.69 -5.96 8.89
N HIS A 118 7.30 -4.73 8.55
CA HIS A 118 6.07 -4.11 9.07
C HIS A 118 5.31 -3.53 7.90
N VAL A 119 4.02 -3.81 7.82
CA VAL A 119 3.17 -3.41 6.71
C VAL A 119 2.09 -2.50 7.24
N LEU A 120 2.04 -1.29 6.72
CA LEU A 120 1.02 -0.30 7.02
C LEU A 120 0.18 -0.03 5.78
N MET A 121 -1.12 -0.29 5.87
CA MET A 121 -2.10 0.08 4.86
C MET A 121 -3.10 1.10 5.43
N PHE A 122 -3.33 2.20 4.71
CA PHE A 122 -4.19 3.28 5.20
C PHE A 122 -4.75 4.18 4.11
N ASP A 123 -5.87 4.84 4.44
CA ASP A 123 -6.41 5.99 3.73
C ASP A 123 -5.88 7.28 4.40
N PRO A 124 -5.18 8.16 3.68
CA PRO A 124 -4.55 9.34 4.27
C PRO A 124 -5.53 10.39 4.81
N LEU A 125 -6.80 10.34 4.41
CA LEU A 125 -7.87 11.23 4.87
C LEU A 125 -8.64 10.65 6.05
N SER A 126 -8.35 9.40 6.41
CA SER A 126 -9.03 8.67 7.47
C SER A 126 -8.30 8.74 8.82
N PRO A 127 -9.04 8.59 9.95
CA PRO A 127 -8.43 8.34 11.24
C PRO A 127 -7.66 7.02 11.29
N THR A 128 -6.68 6.93 12.20
CA THR A 128 -5.88 5.70 12.43
C THR A 128 -6.71 4.46 12.76
N GLU A 129 -7.97 4.60 13.17
CA GLU A 129 -8.85 3.46 13.40
C GLU A 129 -9.07 2.59 12.15
N THR A 130 -8.94 3.15 10.95
CA THR A 130 -9.11 2.43 9.68
C THR A 130 -7.80 1.93 9.06
N MET A 131 -6.67 2.19 9.74
CA MET A 131 -5.39 1.64 9.30
C MET A 131 -5.31 0.14 9.60
N GLN A 132 -4.59 -0.58 8.76
CA GLN A 132 -4.18 -1.96 8.99
C GLN A 132 -2.69 -1.96 9.18
N PHE A 133 -2.24 -2.43 10.33
CA PHE A 133 -0.81 -2.50 10.66
C PHE A 133 -0.43 -3.91 11.07
N TYR A 134 0.35 -4.56 10.21
CA TYR A 134 0.98 -5.85 10.48
C TYR A 134 2.41 -5.58 10.91
N TYR A 135 2.82 -6.06 12.07
CA TYR A 135 4.14 -5.75 12.61
C TYR A 135 4.85 -7.00 13.11
N ASP A 136 6.17 -6.88 13.22
CA ASP A 136 7.07 -7.93 13.70
C ASP A 136 6.99 -9.22 12.86
N ARG A 137 6.72 -9.09 11.56
CA ARG A 137 6.72 -10.22 10.61
C ARG A 137 8.17 -10.60 10.32
N PRO A 138 8.65 -11.82 10.64
CA PRO A 138 10.01 -12.21 10.32
C PRO A 138 10.21 -12.25 8.80
N SER A 139 11.30 -11.65 8.31
CA SER A 139 11.64 -11.70 6.89
C SER A 139 12.12 -13.12 6.53
N SER A 140 11.38 -13.82 5.68
CA SER A 140 11.78 -15.08 5.06
C SER A 140 12.50 -14.83 3.73
N ALA A 141 13.15 -15.86 3.19
CA ALA A 141 13.72 -15.80 1.85
C ALA A 141 12.58 -15.68 0.81
N GLY A 142 12.67 -14.69 -0.06
CA GLY A 142 11.70 -14.46 -1.14
C GLY A 142 11.16 -13.04 -1.20
N LYS A 143 10.14 -12.87 -2.04
CA LYS A 143 9.51 -11.58 -2.33
C LYS A 143 8.10 -11.44 -1.78
N ILE A 144 7.48 -12.54 -1.35
CA ILE A 144 6.09 -12.57 -0.91
C ILE A 144 6.06 -12.46 0.62
N ILE A 145 5.25 -11.54 1.12
CA ILE A 145 4.89 -11.43 2.52
C ILE A 145 3.45 -11.92 2.63
N ASP A 146 3.27 -13.09 3.24
CA ASP A 146 1.96 -13.61 3.61
C ASP A 146 1.50 -12.97 4.93
N LEU A 147 0.36 -12.27 4.89
CA LEU A 147 -0.20 -11.58 6.05
C LEU A 147 -1.27 -12.40 6.75
N GLU A 148 -1.74 -13.49 6.15
CA GLU A 148 -2.66 -14.45 6.76
C GLU A 148 -1.93 -15.48 7.61
N GLU A 149 -0.67 -15.76 7.29
CA GLU A 149 0.16 -16.68 8.08
C GLU A 149 0.21 -16.20 9.55
N PRO A 150 -0.18 -17.02 10.54
CA PRO A 150 -0.09 -16.64 11.94
C PRO A 150 1.37 -16.57 12.38
N ILE A 151 1.73 -15.55 13.16
CA ILE A 151 3.08 -15.37 13.72
C ILE A 151 3.01 -15.35 15.25
N SER A 152 4.02 -15.93 15.91
CA SER A 152 4.04 -16.08 17.37
C SER A 152 4.28 -14.77 18.11
N ASP A 153 5.17 -13.93 17.59
CA ASP A 153 5.70 -12.74 18.27
C ASP A 153 5.25 -11.42 17.62
N GLY A 154 4.44 -11.48 16.57
CA GLY A 154 3.94 -10.27 15.90
C GLY A 154 2.44 -10.15 15.95
N GLY A 155 1.94 -9.05 15.40
CA GLY A 155 0.54 -8.69 15.59
C GLY A 155 -0.08 -8.01 14.38
N PHE A 156 -1.40 -7.93 14.46
CA PHE A 156 -2.25 -7.21 13.54
C PHE A 156 -3.06 -6.19 14.32
N LEU A 157 -2.97 -4.93 13.93
CA LEU A 157 -3.78 -3.86 14.45
C LEU A 157 -4.71 -3.35 13.36
N SER A 158 -6.01 -3.55 13.54
CA SER A 158 -7.05 -2.87 12.78
C SER A 158 -8.27 -2.69 13.67
N LYS A 159 -8.73 -1.44 13.85
CA LYS A 159 -9.93 -1.13 14.65
C LYS A 159 -11.19 -1.06 13.78
N ARG A 160 -11.02 -0.83 12.48
CA ARG A 160 -12.07 -0.84 11.46
C ARG A 160 -11.49 -1.43 10.19
N ILE A 161 -12.12 -2.47 9.71
CA ILE A 161 -11.80 -3.08 8.42
C ILE A 161 -12.76 -2.49 7.37
N PHE A 162 -12.32 -2.45 6.11
CA PHE A 162 -13.08 -1.94 4.99
C PHE A 162 -14.49 -2.53 4.90
N ASN A 163 -15.43 -1.68 4.49
CA ASN A 163 -16.82 -2.05 4.24
C ASN A 163 -17.56 -2.66 5.45
N ALA A 164 -16.97 -2.64 6.65
CA ALA A 164 -17.75 -2.74 7.86
C ALA A 164 -18.71 -1.55 7.83
N ASN A 165 -20.01 -1.82 7.75
CA ASN A 165 -21.01 -0.80 8.02
C ASN A 165 -20.53 -0.06 9.26
N PRO A 166 -20.45 1.30 9.24
CA PRO A 166 -20.31 1.99 10.50
C PRO A 166 -21.41 1.39 11.38
N LEU A 167 -21.06 0.97 12.60
CA LEU A 167 -22.07 0.85 13.64
C LEU A 167 -22.62 2.27 13.79
N THR A 168 -23.54 2.63 12.90
CA THR A 168 -24.13 3.95 12.82
C THR A 168 -24.94 4.05 14.09
N ASN A 169 -24.45 4.89 14.99
CA ASN A 169 -25.21 5.60 16.01
C ASN A 169 -26.58 4.99 16.29
N ILE A 170 -26.66 4.08 17.26
CA ILE A 170 -27.93 3.78 17.94
C ILE A 170 -28.57 5.10 18.46
N GLU A 171 -27.77 6.17 18.60
CA GLU A 171 -28.16 7.45 19.14
C GLU A 171 -28.63 8.51 18.13
N ASN A 172 -28.38 8.41 16.81
CA ASN A 172 -28.80 9.47 15.86
C ASN A 172 -28.78 9.06 14.36
N PRO A 173 -29.92 8.62 13.81
CA PRO A 173 -30.05 8.21 12.40
C PRO A 173 -30.14 9.38 11.39
N SER A 174 -30.29 10.62 11.84
CA SER A 174 -30.44 11.83 11.00
C SER A 174 -29.13 12.54 10.67
N ARG A 175 -27.98 12.05 11.13
CA ARG A 175 -26.68 12.65 10.80
C ARG A 175 -26.33 12.30 9.34
N PRO A 176 -26.14 13.28 8.44
CA PRO A 176 -25.65 12.99 7.10
C PRO A 176 -24.35 12.20 7.22
N GLY A 177 -24.28 11.05 6.54
CA GLY A 177 -23.05 10.28 6.44
C GLY A 177 -21.93 11.14 5.85
N PRO A 178 -20.66 10.78 6.09
CA PRO A 178 -19.55 11.47 5.42
C PRO A 178 -19.80 11.48 3.90
N PRO A 179 -19.39 12.55 3.19
CA PRO A 179 -19.57 12.65 1.76
C PRO A 179 -19.03 11.39 1.09
N LYS A 180 -19.85 10.76 0.23
CA LYS A 180 -19.44 9.58 -0.53
C LYS A 180 -18.33 9.99 -1.48
N GLU A 181 -17.09 9.75 -1.10
CA GLU A 181 -15.97 9.81 -2.04
C GLU A 181 -16.12 8.67 -3.06
N TYR A 182 -16.20 9.04 -4.35
CA TYR A 182 -16.38 8.09 -5.45
C TYR A 182 -15.24 7.07 -5.54
N ARG A 183 -14.02 7.46 -5.16
CA ARG A 183 -12.85 6.57 -5.03
C ARG A 183 -12.00 7.01 -3.85
N LYS A 184 -11.57 6.06 -3.03
CA LYS A 184 -10.67 6.30 -1.90
C LYS A 184 -9.25 5.95 -2.25
N LEU A 185 -8.30 6.81 -1.91
CA LEU A 185 -6.88 6.53 -2.05
C LEU A 185 -6.40 5.66 -0.89
N TRP A 186 -5.72 4.57 -1.21
CA TRP A 186 -5.08 3.69 -0.26
C TRP A 186 -3.59 3.65 -0.51
N ILE A 187 -2.82 3.71 0.57
CA ILE A 187 -1.37 3.66 0.55
C ILE A 187 -0.94 2.44 1.34
N VAL A 188 -0.02 1.65 0.78
CA VAL A 188 0.63 0.53 1.47
C VAL A 188 2.12 0.82 1.55
N LEU A 189 2.67 0.74 2.75
CA LEU A 189 4.09 0.93 3.04
C LEU A 189 4.63 -0.31 3.73
N VAL A 190 5.83 -0.72 3.34
CA VAL A 190 6.59 -1.78 4.00
C VAL A 190 7.82 -1.16 4.64
N PHE A 191 7.98 -1.36 5.94
CA PHE A 191 9.12 -0.94 6.74
C PHE A 191 9.95 -2.16 7.15
N LYS A 192 11.21 -1.93 7.46
CA LYS A 192 12.15 -2.97 7.85
C LYS A 192 12.91 -2.55 9.10
N THR A 193 12.95 -3.41 10.10
CA THR A 193 13.76 -3.22 11.31
C THR A 193 14.66 -4.43 11.56
N VAL A 194 15.74 -4.21 12.31
CA VAL A 194 16.65 -5.30 12.73
C VAL A 194 16.06 -6.12 13.87
N ASN A 195 15.36 -5.47 14.79
CA ASN A 195 14.71 -6.09 15.95
C ASN A 195 13.19 -5.90 15.87
N PRO A 196 12.39 -6.75 16.54
CA PRO A 196 10.96 -6.52 16.68
C PRO A 196 10.69 -5.19 17.39
N ILE A 197 9.69 -4.43 16.96
CA ILE A 197 9.35 -3.13 17.53
C ILE A 197 8.62 -3.26 18.86
N THR A 198 7.92 -4.37 19.12
CA THR A 198 7.15 -4.57 20.36
C THR A 198 7.97 -5.10 21.54
N ARG A 199 9.12 -5.75 21.29
CA ARG A 199 9.86 -6.49 22.34
C ARG A 199 10.58 -5.62 23.37
N LEU A 200 10.87 -4.36 23.04
CA LEU A 200 11.82 -3.53 23.81
C LEU A 200 11.30 -2.14 24.18
N TYR A 201 10.13 -1.72 23.70
CA TYR A 201 9.74 -0.31 23.74
C TYR A 201 8.29 -0.09 24.17
N VAL A 202 8.12 0.38 25.41
CA VAL A 202 6.81 0.74 25.98
C VAL A 202 6.09 1.80 25.12
N SER A 203 6.84 2.74 24.53
CA SER A 203 6.27 3.77 23.64
C SER A 203 5.59 3.18 22.40
N VAL A 204 6.02 2.02 21.91
CA VAL A 204 5.38 1.33 20.78
C VAL A 204 3.99 0.85 21.17
N THR A 205 3.86 0.22 22.33
CA THR A 205 2.55 -0.19 22.85
C THR A 205 1.60 0.98 23.02
N VAL A 206 2.09 2.12 23.54
CA VAL A 206 1.29 3.34 23.72
C VAL A 206 0.78 3.87 22.38
N ASP A 207 1.66 4.01 21.39
CA ASP A 207 1.30 4.52 20.07
C ASP A 207 0.33 3.60 19.33
N LEU A 208 0.51 2.26 19.43
CA LEU A 208 -0.40 1.28 18.81
C LEU A 208 -1.83 1.35 19.37
N HIS A 209 -1.97 1.68 20.66
CA HIS A 209 -3.29 1.81 21.30
C HIS A 209 -3.87 3.23 21.16
N SER A 210 -3.03 4.22 20.85
CA SER A 210 -3.42 5.62 20.69
C SER A 210 -4.41 5.83 19.54
N LYS A 211 -5.12 6.97 19.59
CA LYS A 211 -6.09 7.40 18.58
C LYS A 211 -5.59 8.67 17.90
N TYR A 212 -4.62 8.54 17.01
CA TYR A 212 -4.17 9.70 16.22
C TYR A 212 -5.25 10.14 15.24
N LYS A 213 -5.33 11.46 15.02
CA LYS A 213 -6.26 12.08 14.08
C LYS A 213 -6.01 11.61 12.66
N THR A 214 -4.74 11.45 12.27
CA THR A 214 -4.33 10.97 10.95
C THR A 214 -3.20 9.95 11.07
N VAL A 215 -3.04 9.09 10.06
CA VAL A 215 -1.88 8.18 9.98
C VAL A 215 -0.57 8.94 9.82
N THR A 216 -0.59 10.15 9.24
CA THR A 216 0.58 11.03 9.18
C THR A 216 1.12 11.37 10.58
N ASP A 217 0.23 11.57 11.56
CA ASP A 217 0.64 11.85 12.94
C ASP A 217 1.25 10.61 13.61
N PHE A 218 0.69 9.42 13.34
CA PHE A 218 1.29 8.14 13.75
C PHE A 218 2.68 7.94 13.15
N LEU A 219 2.87 8.22 11.85
CA LEU A 219 4.18 8.13 11.21
C LEU A 219 5.23 9.10 11.78
N ARG A 220 4.80 10.14 12.53
CA ARG A 220 5.68 11.08 13.23
C ARG A 220 5.91 10.74 14.71
N SER A 221 5.21 9.74 15.24
CA SER A 221 5.32 9.25 16.62
C SER A 221 6.65 8.52 16.86
N ASP A 222 6.89 8.09 18.11
CA ASP A 222 8.09 7.31 18.44
C ASP A 222 8.14 5.99 17.68
N THR A 223 7.00 5.33 17.50
CA THR A 223 6.85 4.14 16.65
C THR A 223 7.17 4.46 15.19
N GLY A 224 6.57 5.51 14.63
CA GLY A 224 6.86 5.94 13.26
C GLY A 224 8.34 6.24 13.02
N ARG A 225 9.00 6.89 13.98
CA ARG A 225 10.46 7.15 13.92
C ARG A 225 11.29 5.88 13.99
N LYS A 226 10.90 4.91 14.81
CA LYS A 226 11.57 3.59 14.90
C LYS A 226 11.43 2.76 13.64
N LEU A 227 10.28 2.84 12.96
CA LEU A 227 10.06 2.17 11.67
C LEU A 227 10.98 2.73 10.58
N GLY A 228 11.39 3.99 10.69
CA GLY A 228 12.31 4.63 9.76
C GLY A 228 11.68 4.92 8.40
N ALA A 229 12.50 4.89 7.35
CA ALA A 229 12.01 5.05 5.97
C ALA A 229 11.43 3.72 5.45
N PRO A 230 10.31 3.75 4.70
CA PRO A 230 9.77 2.55 4.11
C PRO A 230 10.72 2.00 3.04
N VAL A 231 10.96 0.69 3.08
CA VAL A 231 11.78 -0.01 2.08
C VAL A 231 11.01 -0.24 0.78
N ALA A 232 9.69 -0.35 0.86
CA ALA A 232 8.84 -0.46 -0.32
C ALA A 232 7.49 0.24 -0.10
N GLY A 233 6.83 0.63 -1.20
CA GLY A 233 5.48 1.18 -1.13
C GLY A 233 4.70 1.07 -2.43
N THR A 234 3.38 1.20 -2.31
CA THR A 234 2.45 1.38 -3.42
C THR A 234 1.27 2.24 -2.97
N TYR A 235 0.50 2.72 -3.93
CA TYR A 235 -0.79 3.33 -3.70
C TYR A 235 -1.77 2.89 -4.77
N PHE A 236 -3.06 2.86 -4.47
CA PHE A 236 -4.12 2.49 -5.40
C PHE A 236 -5.45 3.11 -4.97
N TYR A 237 -6.45 3.05 -5.83
CA TYR A 237 -7.78 3.57 -5.56
C TYR A 237 -8.78 2.44 -5.37
N LEU A 238 -9.64 2.56 -4.34
CA LEU A 238 -10.72 1.62 -4.08
C LEU A 238 -12.08 2.30 -4.19
N THR A 239 -13.02 1.62 -4.83
CA THR A 239 -14.45 2.00 -4.85
C THR A 239 -15.28 0.83 -4.34
N ALA A 240 -16.23 1.13 -3.44
CA ALA A 240 -17.10 0.12 -2.83
C ALA A 240 -18.39 -0.13 -3.62
N ASP A 241 -18.79 0.81 -4.49
CA ASP A 241 -20.01 0.77 -5.31
C ASP A 241 -19.87 -0.06 -6.59
#